data_AF-A0AAV2AZN7-F1
#
_entry.id   AF-A0AAV2AZN7-F1
#
_cell.length_a   1.000
_cell.length_b   1.000
_cell.length_c   1.000
_cell.angle_alpha   90.00
_cell.angle_beta   90.00
_cell.angle_gamma   90.00
#
_symmetry.space_group_name_H-M   'P 1'
#
loop_
_entity.id
_entity.type
_entity.pdbx_description
1 polymer ?
#
loop_
_entity_poly.entity_id
_entity_poly.type
_entity_poly.pdbx_seq_one_letter_code
_entity_poly.pdbx_strand_id
1 'polypeptide(L)'
;MYEKEADKEKAKLEKMQASGDADAYIIRKQEEVIKESLMMVPDTMKRYQMAYNELQEILDNEQELAETEEYQAAAEVLKETSKSISASA
;
A
#
# COMPACT_ATOMS: atom_id res chain seq x y z
N MET A 1 -3.48 1.12 -3.53
CA MET A 1 -4.16 2.28 -4.14
C MET A 1 -3.17 3.40 -4.38
N TYR A 2 -2.53 3.93 -3.33
CA TYR A 2 -1.52 4.99 -3.44
C TYR A 2 -0.30 4.64 -4.31
N GLU A 3 0.18 3.40 -4.27
CA GLU A 3 1.25 2.94 -5.17
C GLU A 3 0.84 3.01 -6.65
N LYS A 4 -0.37 2.52 -6.98
CA LYS A 4 -0.92 2.57 -8.35
C LYS A 4 -1.13 4.01 -8.82
N GLU A 5 -1.54 4.91 -7.93
CA GLU A 5 -1.65 6.34 -8.23
C GLU A 5 -0.28 6.97 -8.49
N ALA A 6 0.72 6.69 -7.64
CA ALA A 6 2.08 7.15 -7.84
C ALA A 6 2.66 6.65 -9.17
N ASP A 7 2.41 5.40 -9.55
CA ASP A 7 2.85 4.84 -10.83
C ASP A 7 2.17 5.49 -12.03
N LYS A 8 0.87 5.80 -11.92
CA LYS A 8 0.15 6.54 -12.96
C LYS A 8 0.72 7.95 -13.14
N GLU A 9 1.00 8.65 -12.05
CA GLU A 9 1.57 10.00 -12.11
C GLU A 9 3.03 10.02 -12.59
N LYS A 10 3.82 8.98 -12.28
CA LYS A 10 5.16 8.76 -12.87
C LYS A 10 5.09 8.54 -14.38
N ALA A 11 4.21 7.65 -14.86
CA ALA A 11 4.03 7.40 -16.29
C ALA A 11 3.56 8.65 -17.05
N LYS A 12 2.79 9.53 -16.39
CA LYS A 12 2.39 10.83 -16.94
C LYS A 12 3.60 11.78 -17.02
N LEU A 13 4.43 11.85 -15.99
CA LEU A 13 5.67 12.65 -15.99
C LEU A 13 6.61 12.23 -17.14
N GLU A 14 6.81 10.92 -17.33
CA GLU A 14 7.64 10.38 -18.41
C GLU A 14 7.12 10.82 -19.80
N LYS A 15 5.81 10.79 -20.02
CA LYS A 15 5.19 11.28 -21.26
C LYS A 15 5.40 12.77 -21.47
N MET A 16 5.30 13.58 -20.41
CA MET A 16 5.51 15.02 -20.48
C MET A 16 6.96 15.37 -20.81
N GLN A 17 7.92 14.64 -20.25
CA GLN A 17 9.33 14.78 -20.57
C GLN A 17 9.64 14.32 -21.99
N ALA A 18 9.02 13.23 -22.45
CA ALA A 18 9.22 12.68 -23.79
C ALA A 18 8.62 13.57 -24.90
N SER A 19 7.49 14.24 -24.65
CA SER A 19 6.88 15.13 -25.65
C SER A 19 7.62 16.46 -25.78
N GLY A 20 8.30 16.90 -24.70
CA GLY A 20 9.05 18.16 -24.69
C GLY A 20 8.17 19.42 -24.67
N ASP A 21 6.85 19.27 -24.60
CA ASP A 21 5.88 20.37 -24.66
C ASP A 21 5.63 21.02 -23.29
N ALA A 22 6.07 20.38 -22.21
CA ALA A 22 5.90 20.86 -20.84
C ALA A 22 7.13 21.66 -20.39
N ASP A 23 6.91 22.86 -19.84
CA ASP A 23 7.97 23.66 -19.26
C ASP A 23 8.46 23.11 -17.90
N ALA A 24 9.59 23.64 -17.43
CA ALA A 24 10.21 23.21 -16.18
C ALA A 24 9.32 23.45 -14.94
N TYR A 25 8.42 24.43 -14.97
CA TYR A 25 7.49 24.68 -13.87
C TYR A 25 6.43 23.57 -13.79
N ILE A 26 5.86 23.20 -14.93
CA ILE A 26 4.88 22.12 -15.05
C ILE A 26 5.49 20.78 -14.64
N ILE A 27 6.73 20.50 -15.06
CA ILE A 27 7.46 19.28 -14.67
C ILE A 27 7.66 19.21 -13.14
N ARG A 28 8.15 20.29 -12.52
CA ARG A 28 8.31 20.35 -11.05
C ARG A 28 6.99 20.14 -10.30
N LYS A 29 5.91 20.74 -10.79
CA LYS A 29 4.59 20.57 -10.17
C LYS A 29 4.10 19.12 -10.27
N GLN A 30 4.39 18.43 -11.37
CA GLN A 30 4.07 17.02 -11.51
C GLN A 30 4.92 16.14 -10.57
N GLU A 31 6.18 16.49 -10.32
CA GLU A 31 7.03 15.83 -9.31
C GLU A 31 6.51 16.01 -7.88
N GLU A 32 5.99 17.21 -7.55
CA GLU A 32 5.34 17.47 -6.26
C GLU A 32 4.10 16.58 -6.05
N VAL A 33 3.25 16.45 -7.07
CA VAL A 33 2.07 15.55 -7.02
C VAL A 33 2.49 14.10 -6.75
N ILE A 34 3.52 13.60 -7.43
CA ILE A 34 4.04 12.24 -7.19
C ILE A 34 4.52 12.10 -5.74
N LYS A 35 5.23 13.10 -5.23
CA LYS A 35 5.73 13.09 -3.85
C LYS A 35 4.58 13.07 -2.84
N GLU A 36 3.53 13.85 -3.05
CA GLU A 36 2.33 13.85 -2.20
C GLU A 36 1.66 12.47 -2.17
N SER A 37 1.50 11.81 -3.32
CA SER A 37 0.97 10.44 -3.38
C SER A 37 1.86 9.43 -2.65
N LEU A 38 3.18 9.57 -2.77
CA LEU A 38 4.14 8.68 -2.11
C LEU A 38 4.22 8.91 -0.59
N MET A 39 4.02 10.14 -0.10
CA MET A 39 4.04 10.43 1.34
C MET A 39 2.94 9.69 2.12
N MET A 40 1.86 9.26 1.46
CA MET A 40 0.78 8.50 2.08
C MET A 40 1.09 7.00 2.23
N VAL A 41 2.04 6.47 1.45
CA VAL A 41 2.36 5.04 1.44
C VAL A 41 2.96 4.57 2.79
N PRO A 42 3.96 5.25 3.38
CA PRO A 42 4.60 4.78 4.61
C PRO A 42 3.65 4.65 5.81
N ASP A 43 2.78 5.63 6.04
CA ASP A 43 1.83 5.58 7.17
C ASP A 43 0.77 4.49 6.95
N THR A 44 0.27 4.35 5.72
CA THR A 44 -0.68 3.30 5.37
C THR A 44 -0.08 1.92 5.59
N MET A 45 1.17 1.69 5.14
CA MET A 45 1.88 0.42 5.31
C MET A 45 2.17 0.13 6.79
N LYS A 46 2.56 1.16 7.57
CA LYS A 46 2.76 1.00 9.02
C LYS A 46 1.47 0.58 9.72
N ARG A 47 0.35 1.26 9.46
CA ARG A 47 -0.95 0.91 10.06
C ARG A 47 -1.39 -0.49 9.65
N TYR A 48 -1.14 -0.87 8.39
CA TYR A 48 -1.46 -2.19 7.89
C TYR A 48 -0.63 -3.28 8.60
N GLN A 49 0.67 -3.07 8.78
CA GLN A 49 1.53 -3.99 9.54
C GLN A 49 1.08 -4.13 10.99
N MET A 50 0.68 -3.01 11.63
CA MET A 50 0.18 -3.04 13.00
C MET A 50 -1.10 -3.87 13.12
N ALA A 51 -2.07 -3.64 12.23
CA ALA A 51 -3.32 -4.40 12.21
C ALA A 51 -3.09 -5.89 11.89
N TYR A 52 -2.14 -6.21 11.01
CA TYR A 52 -1.74 -7.59 10.73
C TYR A 52 -1.19 -8.28 11.98
N ASN A 53 -0.26 -7.62 12.68
CA ASN A 53 0.35 -8.18 13.89
C ASN A 53 -0.69 -8.35 15.01
N GLU A 54 -1.58 -7.37 15.19
CA GLU A 54 -2.67 -7.42 16.16
C GLU A 54 -3.63 -8.59 15.87
N LEU A 55 -4.04 -8.77 14.61
CA LEU A 55 -4.90 -9.89 14.24
C LEU A 55 -4.20 -11.24 14.41
N GLN A 56 -2.91 -11.34 14.06
CA GLN A 56 -2.13 -12.56 14.29
C GLN A 56 -2.06 -12.91 15.78
N GLU A 57 -1.78 -11.93 16.64
CA GLU A 57 -1.74 -12.11 18.09
C GLU A 57 -3.10 -12.56 18.65
N ILE A 58 -4.21 -12.01 18.15
CA ILE A 58 -5.56 -12.44 18.55
C ILE A 58 -5.78 -13.91 18.19
N LEU A 59 -5.47 -14.33 16.95
CA LEU A 59 -5.66 -15.73 16.56
C LEU A 59 -4.76 -16.69 17.32
N ASP A 60 -3.52 -16.29 17.62
CA ASP A 60 -2.58 -17.10 18.38
C ASP A 60 -3.06 -17.34 19.82
N ASN A 61 -3.79 -16.39 20.41
CA ASN A 61 -4.31 -16.45 21.77
C ASN A 61 -5.71 -17.09 21.88
N GLU A 62 -6.53 -17.01 20.85
CA GLU A 62 -7.95 -17.44 20.85
C GLU A 62 -8.16 -18.73 20.04
N GLN A 63 -7.25 -19.71 20.17
CA GLN A 63 -7.28 -20.95 19.39
C GLN A 63 -8.53 -21.81 19.63
N GLU A 64 -9.20 -21.62 20.77
CA GLU A 64 -10.49 -22.25 21.09
C GLU A 64 -11.60 -21.84 20.12
N LEU A 65 -11.45 -20.72 19.41
CA LEU A 65 -12.39 -20.24 18.40
C LEU A 65 -12.08 -20.77 17.00
N ALA A 66 -11.11 -21.67 16.82
CA ALA A 66 -10.65 -22.11 15.49
C ALA A 66 -11.74 -22.73 14.58
N GLU A 67 -12.83 -23.23 15.16
CA GLU A 67 -13.95 -23.81 14.42
C GLU A 67 -15.02 -22.77 14.02
N THR A 68 -14.93 -21.52 14.50
CA THR A 68 -15.87 -20.48 14.12
C THR A 68 -15.56 -19.94 12.72
N GLU A 69 -16.61 -19.47 12.04
CA GLU A 69 -16.48 -18.88 10.72
C GLU A 69 -15.62 -17.61 10.76
N GLU A 70 -15.73 -16.82 11.85
CA GLU A 70 -14.98 -15.59 12.03
C GLU A 70 -13.47 -15.84 12.17
N TYR A 71 -13.06 -16.85 12.94
CA TYR A 71 -11.65 -17.20 13.10
C TYR A 71 -11.05 -17.67 11.77
N GLN A 72 -11.77 -18.52 11.04
CA GLN A 72 -11.31 -19.03 9.75
C GLN A 72 -11.20 -17.92 8.71
N ALA A 73 -12.18 -17.01 8.67
CA ALA A 73 -12.12 -15.83 7.80
C ALA A 73 -10.94 -14.91 8.14
N ALA A 74 -10.68 -14.67 9.43
CA ALA A 74 -9.53 -13.89 9.89
C ALA A 74 -8.19 -14.55 9.49
N ALA A 75 -8.07 -15.87 9.66
CA ALA A 75 -6.88 -16.62 9.27
C ALA A 75 -6.64 -16.58 7.75
N GLU A 76 -7.71 -16.63 6.94
CA GLU A 76 -7.62 -16.47 5.49
C GLU A 76 -7.14 -15.06 5.12
N VAL A 77 -7.69 -14.02 5.74
CA VAL A 77 -7.26 -12.63 5.55
C VAL A 77 -5.77 -12.43 5.88
N LEU A 78 -5.27 -13.00 6.98
CA LEU A 78 -3.83 -12.96 7.30
C LEU A 78 -2.99 -13.65 6.23
N LYS A 79 -3.41 -14.84 5.77
CA LYS A 79 -2.71 -15.58 4.73
C LYS A 79 -2.63 -14.79 3.43
N GLU A 80 -3.71 -14.15 3.01
CA GLU A 80 -3.73 -13.29 1.82
C GLU A 80 -2.85 -12.04 2.01
N THR A 81 -2.94 -11.42 3.18
CA THR A 81 -2.22 -10.20 3.53
C THR A 81 -0.71 -10.39 3.62
N SER A 82 -0.24 -11.55 4.09
CA SER A 82 1.19 -11.88 4.22
C SER A 82 1.96 -11.68 2.90
N LYS A 83 1.30 -11.93 1.76
CA LYS A 83 1.87 -11.73 0.42
C LYS A 83 2.16 -10.26 0.13
N SER A 84 1.24 -9.38 0.51
CA SER A 84 1.35 -7.92 0.32
C SER A 84 2.40 -7.30 1.25
N ILE A 85 2.54 -7.81 2.47
CA ILE A 85 3.57 -7.35 3.42
C ILE A 85 4.97 -7.75 2.96
N SER A 86 5.16 -8.99 2.49
CA SER A 86 6.47 -9.47 2.02
C SER A 86 6.97 -8.82 0.72
N ALA A 87 6.06 -8.25 -0.09
CA ALA A 87 6.41 -7.58 -1.34
C ALA A 87 6.95 -6.15 -1.15
N SER A 88 6.84 -5.61 0.07
CA SER A 88 7.18 -4.22 0.39
C SER A 88 8.33 -4.08 1.39
N ALA A 89 8.94 -5.19 1.81
CA ALA A 89 10.13 -5.26 2.68
C ALA A 89 11.39 -5.54 1.84
#